data_AF-A0A0Q4JMM6-F1
#
_entry.id   AF-A0A0Q4JMM6-F1
#
_cell.length_a   1.000
_cell.length_b   1.000
_cell.length_c   1.000
_cell.angle_alpha   90.00
_cell.angle_beta   90.00
_cell.angle_gamma   90.00
#
_symmetry.space_group_name_H-M   'P 1'
#
loop_
_entity.id
_entity.type
_entity.pdbx_description
1 polymer ?
#
loop_
_entity_poly.entity_id
_entity_poly.type
_entity_poly.pdbx_seq_one_letter_code
_entity_poly.pdbx_strand_id
1 'polypeptide(L)'
;MTEEEMQARIEELEAQADQLKADKRKAIGEKNTANNAAKAAQDAIDQAQAEAALNSGNVETVKTELNSTIKKLQEQLADRDQQLEKLQIDGGIAAALTENQVFDHFHRPLVAMLKAEAKMVAGVAQIDGVPVPEYIKGFLTSAEGKHYVPAPDNSGSGATGATGRTGSNFTKPPETAEEWQRFMQLTVTNPAETNSLADKWSMPELRV
;
A
#
# COMPACT_ATOMS: atom_id res chain seq x y z
N MET A 1 43.71 1.15 -6.74
CA MET A 1 42.47 1.14 -5.96
C MET A 1 42.66 0.23 -4.79
N THR A 2 43.11 0.84 -3.70
CA THR A 2 43.03 0.24 -2.37
C THR A 2 41.57 0.21 -1.93
N GLU A 3 41.26 -0.59 -0.91
CA GLU A 3 39.92 -0.72 -0.34
C GLU A 3 39.39 0.63 0.17
N GLU A 4 40.28 1.46 0.74
CA GLU A 4 39.97 2.84 1.16
C GLU A 4 39.63 3.77 -0.03
N GLU A 5 40.31 3.64 -1.17
CA GLU A 5 40.02 4.43 -2.37
C GLU A 5 38.66 4.07 -2.99
N MET A 6 38.21 2.81 -2.84
CA MET A 6 36.86 2.40 -3.26
C MET A 6 35.79 2.90 -2.29
N GLN A 7 36.03 2.83 -0.99
CA GLN A 7 35.08 3.29 0.02
C GLN A 7 34.84 4.81 -0.07
N ALA A 8 35.92 5.59 -0.22
CA ALA A 8 35.83 7.04 -0.42
C ALA A 8 35.02 7.41 -1.68
N ARG A 9 35.14 6.61 -2.74
CA ARG A 9 34.40 6.82 -3.99
C ARG A 9 32.93 6.43 -3.90
N ILE A 10 32.58 5.44 -3.07
CA ILE A 10 31.19 5.08 -2.77
C ILE A 10 30.52 6.22 -1.99
N GLU A 11 31.18 6.72 -0.94
CA GLU A 11 30.65 7.83 -0.13
C GLU A 11 30.49 9.12 -0.97
N GLU A 12 31.44 9.41 -1.86
CA GLU A 12 31.34 10.54 -2.78
C GLU A 12 30.16 10.37 -3.76
N LEU A 13 29.97 9.17 -4.32
CA LEU A 13 28.85 8.87 -5.22
C LEU A 13 27.49 8.92 -4.51
N GLU A 14 27.41 8.48 -3.26
CA GLU A 14 26.20 8.57 -2.44
C GLU A 14 25.84 10.03 -2.14
N ALA A 15 26.84 10.84 -1.76
CA ALA A 15 26.66 12.28 -1.53
C ALA A 15 26.19 13.00 -2.81
N GLN A 16 26.79 12.69 -3.96
CA GLN A 16 26.36 13.23 -5.26
C GLN A 16 24.94 12.76 -5.63
N ALA A 17 24.59 11.51 -5.35
CA ALA A 17 23.25 10.97 -5.62
C ALA A 17 22.18 11.68 -4.78
N ASP A 18 22.48 11.98 -3.51
CA ASP A 18 21.54 12.69 -2.63
C ASP A 18 21.40 14.16 -3.00
N GLN A 19 22.50 14.82 -3.40
CA GLN A 19 22.45 16.17 -3.93
C GLN A 19 21.65 16.24 -5.24
N LEU A 20 21.86 15.30 -6.17
CA LEU A 20 21.07 15.20 -7.41
C LEU A 20 19.58 14.96 -7.14
N LYS A 21 19.23 14.16 -6.14
CA LYS A 21 17.82 13.97 -5.73
C LYS A 21 17.23 15.26 -5.18
N ALA A 22 17.97 16.01 -4.37
CA ALA A 22 17.53 17.28 -3.81
C ALA A 22 17.32 18.34 -4.91
N ASP A 23 18.28 18.49 -5.81
CA ASP A 23 18.20 19.43 -6.94
C ASP A 23 17.07 19.06 -7.90
N LYS A 24 16.88 17.77 -8.19
CA LYS A 24 15.76 17.29 -9.00
C LYS A 24 14.41 17.62 -8.35
N ARG A 25 14.26 17.46 -7.03
CA ARG A 25 13.03 17.82 -6.32
C ARG A 25 12.76 19.32 -6.41
N LYS A 26 13.79 20.14 -6.22
CA LYS A 26 13.69 21.61 -6.33
C LYS A 26 13.30 22.04 -7.75
N ALA A 27 13.97 21.51 -8.76
CA ALA A 27 13.68 21.81 -10.17
C ALA A 27 12.25 21.39 -10.57
N ILE A 28 11.75 20.25 -10.06
CA ILE A 28 10.35 19.84 -10.27
C ILE A 28 9.39 20.82 -9.59
N GLY A 29 9.68 21.25 -8.36
CA GLY A 29 8.87 22.23 -7.64
C GLY A 29 8.79 23.60 -8.34
N GLU A 30 9.92 24.10 -8.83
CA GLU A 30 10.01 25.34 -9.61
C GLU A 30 9.27 25.21 -10.94
N LYS A 31 9.45 24.11 -11.67
CA LYS A 31 8.73 23.83 -12.92
C LYS A 31 7.22 23.79 -12.70
N ASN A 32 6.74 23.16 -11.64
CA ASN A 32 5.31 23.10 -11.34
C ASN A 32 4.75 24.48 -10.99
N THR A 33 5.47 25.27 -10.19
CA THR A 33 5.08 26.65 -9.87
C THR A 33 5.01 27.51 -11.13
N ALA A 34 6.02 27.44 -11.99
CA ALA A 34 6.07 28.17 -13.26
C ALA A 34 4.94 27.75 -14.21
N ASN A 35 4.67 26.45 -14.35
CA ASN A 35 3.56 25.94 -15.15
C ASN A 35 2.20 26.42 -14.63
N ASN A 36 1.99 26.41 -13.32
CA ASN A 36 0.75 26.88 -12.71
C ASN A 36 0.56 28.38 -12.92
N ALA A 37 1.63 29.18 -12.77
CA ALA A 37 1.60 30.61 -13.04
C ALA A 37 1.33 30.91 -14.52
N ALA A 38 1.96 30.17 -15.44
CA ALA A 38 1.72 30.30 -16.88
C ALA A 38 0.27 29.97 -17.26
N LYS A 39 -0.30 28.91 -16.66
CA LYS A 39 -1.70 28.53 -16.90
C LYS A 39 -2.67 29.59 -16.38
N ALA A 40 -2.45 30.10 -15.17
CA ALA A 40 -3.27 31.18 -14.60
C ALA A 40 -3.19 32.48 -15.43
N ALA A 41 -2.01 32.83 -15.93
CA ALA A 41 -1.84 33.98 -16.82
C ALA A 41 -2.58 33.80 -18.15
N GLN A 42 -2.52 32.60 -18.74
CA GLN A 42 -3.26 32.29 -19.96
C GLN A 42 -4.78 32.36 -19.73
N ASP A 43 -5.27 31.80 -18.62
CA ASP A 43 -6.70 31.85 -18.27
C ASP A 43 -7.18 33.30 -18.09
N ALA A 44 -6.36 34.18 -17.50
CA ALA A 44 -6.68 35.61 -17.35
C ALA A 44 -6.67 36.36 -18.69
N ILE A 45 -5.75 36.04 -19.59
CA ILE A 45 -5.72 36.61 -20.95
C ILE A 45 -6.97 36.18 -21.73
N ASP A 46 -7.32 34.89 -21.69
CA ASP A 46 -8.50 34.36 -22.38
C ASP A 46 -9.79 35.01 -21.85
N GLN A 47 -9.90 35.25 -20.53
CA GLN A 47 -11.03 35.98 -19.93
C GLN A 47 -11.10 37.44 -20.37
N ALA A 48 -9.97 38.16 -20.35
CA ALA A 48 -9.92 39.56 -20.75
C ALA A 48 -10.25 39.75 -22.25
N GLN A 49 -9.82 38.81 -23.11
CA GLN A 49 -10.17 38.79 -24.52
C GLN A 49 -11.67 38.53 -24.71
N ALA A 50 -12.23 37.54 -24.00
CA ALA A 50 -13.65 37.23 -24.03
C ALA A 50 -14.53 38.43 -23.61
N GLU A 51 -14.16 39.14 -22.53
CA GLU A 51 -14.87 40.34 -22.08
C GLU A 51 -14.77 41.50 -23.09
N ALA A 52 -13.61 41.69 -23.71
CA ALA A 52 -13.42 42.72 -24.74
C ALA A 52 -14.24 42.42 -26.01
N ALA A 53 -14.29 41.16 -26.45
CA ALA A 53 -15.08 40.74 -27.59
C ALA A 53 -16.58 40.88 -27.33
N LEU A 54 -17.05 40.51 -26.14
CA LEU A 54 -18.46 40.66 -25.72
C LEU A 54 -18.90 42.12 -25.73
N ASN A 55 -18.05 43.03 -25.24
CA ASN A 55 -18.32 44.46 -25.19
C ASN A 55 -18.25 45.14 -26.58
N SER A 56 -17.52 44.56 -27.54
CA SER A 56 -17.37 45.11 -28.90
C SER A 56 -18.53 44.76 -29.84
N GLY A 57 -19.46 43.87 -29.45
CA GLY A 57 -20.58 43.44 -30.29
C GLY A 57 -20.18 42.66 -31.55
N ASN A 58 -18.92 42.26 -31.67
CA ASN A 58 -18.38 41.54 -32.80
C ASN A 58 -18.68 40.04 -32.65
N VAL A 59 -19.86 39.64 -33.13
CA VAL A 59 -20.41 38.28 -32.98
C VAL A 59 -19.44 37.21 -33.47
N GLU A 60 -18.65 37.50 -34.51
CA GLU A 60 -17.73 36.50 -35.09
C GLU A 60 -16.51 36.26 -34.20
N THR A 61 -15.97 37.28 -33.53
CA THR A 61 -14.90 37.10 -32.54
C THR A 61 -15.41 36.37 -31.30
N VAL A 62 -16.61 36.72 -30.82
CA VAL A 62 -17.27 36.01 -29.70
C VAL A 62 -17.48 34.52 -30.03
N LYS A 63 -17.87 34.21 -31.27
CA LYS A 63 -18.07 32.83 -31.73
C LYS A 63 -16.76 32.05 -31.81
N THR A 64 -15.67 32.68 -32.27
CA THR A 64 -14.34 32.04 -32.26
C THR A 64 -13.82 31.77 -30.85
N GLU A 65 -14.01 32.70 -29.92
CA GLU A 65 -13.60 32.54 -28.52
C GLU A 65 -14.44 31.50 -27.78
N LEU A 66 -15.76 31.46 -28.00
CA LEU A 66 -16.63 30.41 -27.47
C LEU A 66 -16.20 29.04 -27.97
N ASN A 67 -15.90 28.88 -29.26
CA ASN A 67 -15.41 27.60 -29.79
C ASN A 67 -14.05 27.19 -29.19
N SER A 68 -13.13 28.15 -29.01
CA SER A 68 -11.85 27.92 -28.34
C SER A 68 -12.05 27.48 -26.89
N THR A 69 -12.94 28.17 -26.17
CA THR A 69 -13.28 27.87 -24.78
C THR A 69 -13.94 26.50 -24.65
N ILE A 70 -14.89 26.17 -25.54
CA ILE A 70 -15.52 24.84 -25.58
C ILE A 70 -14.47 23.76 -25.79
N LYS A 71 -13.55 23.96 -26.73
CA LYS A 71 -12.46 23.00 -26.98
C LYS A 71 -11.57 22.83 -25.76
N LYS A 72 -11.16 23.94 -25.13
CA LYS A 72 -10.34 23.93 -23.91
C LYS A 72 -11.06 23.22 -22.76
N LEU A 73 -12.36 23.48 -22.57
CA LEU A 73 -13.17 22.82 -21.56
C LEU A 73 -13.32 21.33 -21.85
N GLN A 74 -13.51 20.92 -23.10
CA GLN A 74 -13.56 19.51 -23.50
C GLN A 74 -12.24 18.78 -23.23
N GLU A 75 -11.10 19.40 -23.54
CA GLU A 75 -9.78 18.87 -23.22
C GLU A 75 -9.58 18.74 -21.70
N GLN A 76 -9.96 19.77 -20.94
CA GLN A 76 -9.91 19.72 -19.48
C GLN A 76 -10.82 18.64 -18.88
N LEU A 77 -12.00 18.44 -19.45
CA LEU A 77 -12.96 17.42 -19.02
C LEU A 77 -12.39 16.02 -19.27
N ALA A 78 -11.86 15.77 -20.48
CA ALA A 78 -11.17 14.52 -20.80
C ALA A 78 -9.97 14.24 -19.88
N ASP A 79 -9.15 15.26 -19.58
CA ASP A 79 -8.05 15.15 -18.63
C ASP A 79 -8.52 14.79 -17.21
N ARG A 80 -9.62 15.39 -16.75
CA ARG A 80 -10.21 15.09 -15.43
C ARG A 80 -10.79 13.69 -15.40
N ASP A 81 -11.48 13.27 -16.44
CA ASP A 81 -12.05 11.92 -16.54
C ASP A 81 -10.93 10.88 -16.47
N GLN A 82 -9.84 11.04 -17.24
CA GLN A 82 -8.68 10.15 -17.16
C GLN A 82 -8.03 10.12 -15.77
N GLN A 83 -8.00 11.25 -15.06
CA GLN A 83 -7.49 11.31 -13.68
C GLN A 83 -8.42 10.57 -12.71
N LEU A 84 -9.74 10.76 -12.84
CA LEU A 84 -10.74 10.07 -12.04
C LEU A 84 -10.71 8.55 -12.27
N GLU A 85 -10.63 8.11 -13.52
CA GLU A 85 -10.49 6.69 -13.88
C GLU A 85 -9.26 6.07 -13.20
N LYS A 86 -8.11 6.76 -13.25
CA LYS A 86 -6.88 6.30 -12.58
C LYS A 86 -7.07 6.18 -11.07
N LEU A 87 -7.69 7.17 -10.43
CA LEU A 87 -7.95 7.17 -8.99
C LEU A 87 -8.93 6.07 -8.58
N GLN A 88 -9.96 5.82 -9.40
CA GLN A 88 -10.92 4.75 -9.17
C GLN A 88 -10.27 3.37 -9.27
N ILE A 89 -9.42 3.15 -10.28
CA ILE A 89 -8.63 1.92 -10.40
C ILE A 89 -7.71 1.76 -9.18
N ASP A 90 -6.92 2.78 -8.85
CA ASP A 90 -5.96 2.72 -7.73
C ASP A 90 -6.67 2.45 -6.39
N GLY A 91 -7.75 3.18 -6.11
CA GLY A 91 -8.54 3.03 -4.90
C GLY A 91 -9.27 1.69 -4.84
N GLY A 92 -9.83 1.23 -5.95
CA GLY A 92 -10.52 -0.06 -6.04
C GLY A 92 -9.58 -1.24 -5.80
N ILE A 93 -8.38 -1.22 -6.39
CA ILE A 93 -7.36 -2.24 -6.14
C ILE A 93 -6.91 -2.21 -4.68
N ALA A 94 -6.54 -1.03 -4.15
CA ALA A 94 -6.07 -0.90 -2.77
C ALA A 94 -7.11 -1.37 -1.73
N ALA A 95 -8.38 -1.02 -1.96
CA ALA A 95 -9.49 -1.47 -1.11
C ALA A 95 -9.64 -3.00 -1.15
N ALA A 96 -9.63 -3.59 -2.35
CA ALA A 96 -9.75 -5.04 -2.51
C ALA A 96 -8.57 -5.80 -1.88
N LEU A 97 -7.33 -5.31 -2.00
CA LEU A 97 -6.17 -5.93 -1.34
C LEU A 97 -6.30 -5.87 0.19
N THR A 98 -6.79 -4.75 0.73
CA THR A 98 -7.03 -4.58 2.17
C THR A 98 -8.13 -5.53 2.66
N GLU A 99 -9.24 -5.61 1.94
CA GLU A 99 -10.38 -6.49 2.27
C GLU A 99 -9.99 -7.97 2.29
N ASN A 100 -9.11 -8.37 1.37
CA ASN A 100 -8.58 -9.74 1.30
C ASN A 100 -7.37 -9.97 2.21
N GLN A 101 -7.06 -9.03 3.11
CA GLN A 101 -6.00 -9.16 4.12
C GLN A 101 -4.61 -9.45 3.53
N VAL A 102 -4.32 -8.89 2.36
CA VAL A 102 -2.97 -8.95 1.77
C VAL A 102 -1.97 -8.27 2.70
N PHE A 103 -0.79 -8.85 2.87
CA PHE A 103 0.23 -8.23 3.73
C PHE A 103 0.63 -6.83 3.23
N ASP A 104 0.64 -5.85 4.12
CA ASP A 104 0.85 -4.42 3.80
C ASP A 104 2.09 -4.13 2.93
N HIS A 105 3.19 -4.86 3.16
CA HIS A 105 4.43 -4.68 2.39
C HIS A 105 4.31 -5.11 0.92
N PHE A 106 3.29 -5.90 0.56
CA PHE A 106 2.97 -6.25 -0.82
C PHE A 106 1.93 -5.34 -1.47
N HIS A 107 1.28 -4.42 -0.74
CA HIS A 107 0.24 -3.57 -1.32
C HIS A 107 0.77 -2.72 -2.47
N ARG A 108 1.86 -1.99 -2.24
CA ARG A 108 2.45 -1.12 -3.27
C ARG A 108 2.84 -1.86 -4.56
N PRO A 109 3.58 -2.99 -4.52
CA PRO A 109 3.91 -3.72 -5.75
C PRO A 109 2.69 -4.36 -6.41
N LEU A 110 1.72 -4.89 -5.65
CA LEU A 110 0.51 -5.49 -6.23
C LEU A 110 -0.39 -4.44 -6.88
N VAL A 111 -0.55 -3.27 -6.26
CA VAL A 111 -1.25 -2.14 -6.87
C VAL A 111 -0.60 -1.78 -8.21
N ALA A 112 0.73 -1.67 -8.26
CA ALA A 112 1.44 -1.32 -9.49
C ALA A 112 1.27 -2.38 -10.60
N MET A 113 1.30 -3.66 -10.23
CA MET A 113 1.11 -4.78 -11.15
C MET A 113 -0.33 -4.80 -11.70
N LEU A 114 -1.32 -4.84 -10.81
CA LEU A 114 -2.74 -4.95 -11.18
C LEU A 114 -3.24 -3.71 -11.94
N LYS A 115 -2.71 -2.52 -11.61
CA LYS A 115 -3.01 -1.28 -12.33
C LYS A 115 -2.56 -1.34 -13.79
N ALA A 116 -1.46 -2.03 -14.09
CA ALA A 116 -0.97 -2.13 -15.47
C ALA A 116 -1.93 -2.93 -16.38
N GLU A 117 -2.74 -3.80 -15.78
CA GLU A 117 -3.70 -4.67 -16.48
C GLU A 117 -5.13 -4.10 -16.44
N ALA A 118 -5.45 -3.29 -15.44
CA ALA A 118 -6.79 -2.76 -15.22
C ALA A 118 -7.22 -1.72 -16.28
N LYS A 119 -8.50 -1.75 -16.64
CA LYS A 119 -9.15 -0.82 -17.57
C LYS A 119 -10.52 -0.41 -17.04
N MET A 120 -10.91 0.83 -17.30
CA MET A 120 -12.28 1.27 -17.05
C MET A 120 -13.19 0.85 -18.21
N VAL A 121 -14.24 0.10 -17.91
CA VAL A 121 -15.26 -0.32 -18.87
C VAL A 121 -16.62 -0.01 -18.29
N ALA A 122 -17.39 0.85 -18.97
CA ALA A 122 -18.72 1.28 -18.54
C ALA A 122 -18.76 1.80 -17.08
N GLY A 123 -17.73 2.53 -16.65
CA GLY A 123 -17.64 3.08 -15.29
C GLY A 123 -17.22 2.09 -14.21
N VAL A 124 -16.84 0.86 -14.57
CA VAL A 124 -16.34 -0.16 -13.65
C VAL A 124 -14.90 -0.52 -14.01
N ALA A 125 -14.02 -0.55 -13.01
CA ALA A 125 -12.65 -1.04 -13.18
C ALA A 125 -12.66 -2.56 -13.36
N GLN A 126 -12.08 -3.05 -14.45
CA GLN A 126 -12.01 -4.46 -14.79
C GLN A 126 -10.60 -4.89 -15.18
N ILE A 127 -10.24 -6.14 -14.89
CA ILE A 127 -9.05 -6.85 -15.39
C ILE A 127 -9.56 -8.09 -16.11
N ASP A 128 -9.12 -8.29 -17.36
CA ASP A 128 -9.59 -9.40 -18.22
C ASP A 128 -11.12 -9.53 -18.33
N GLY A 129 -11.84 -8.40 -18.29
CA GLY A 129 -13.31 -8.36 -18.35
C GLY A 129 -14.01 -8.76 -17.04
N VAL A 130 -13.25 -8.99 -15.97
CA VAL A 130 -13.75 -9.28 -14.61
C VAL A 130 -13.58 -8.02 -13.77
N PRO A 131 -14.58 -7.62 -12.95
CA PRO A 131 -14.39 -6.47 -12.09
C PRO A 131 -13.24 -6.69 -11.09
N VAL A 132 -12.51 -5.61 -10.80
CA VAL A 132 -11.26 -5.66 -10.04
C VAL A 132 -11.36 -6.43 -8.70
N PRO A 133 -12.40 -6.23 -7.86
CA PRO A 133 -12.52 -6.97 -6.59
C PRO A 133 -12.59 -8.49 -6.79
N GLU A 134 -13.36 -8.94 -7.77
CA GLU A 134 -13.57 -10.34 -8.11
C GLU A 134 -12.32 -10.96 -8.72
N TYR A 135 -11.64 -10.21 -9.60
CA TYR A 135 -10.35 -10.63 -10.16
C TYR A 135 -9.31 -10.83 -9.07
N ILE A 136 -9.16 -9.85 -8.15
CA ILE A 136 -8.20 -9.91 -7.04
C ILE A 136 -8.50 -11.11 -6.14
N LYS A 137 -9.77 -11.34 -5.80
CA LYS A 137 -10.17 -12.51 -5.02
C LYS A 137 -9.76 -13.82 -5.72
N GLY A 138 -10.01 -13.93 -7.02
CA GLY A 138 -9.57 -15.09 -7.81
C GLY A 138 -8.05 -15.25 -7.82
N PHE A 139 -7.33 -14.17 -8.11
CA PHE A 139 -5.87 -14.13 -8.10
C PHE A 139 -5.28 -14.60 -6.77
N LEU A 140 -5.78 -14.11 -5.64
CA LEU A 140 -5.28 -14.46 -4.31
C LEU A 140 -5.56 -15.93 -3.92
N THR A 141 -6.48 -16.61 -4.60
CA THR A 141 -6.70 -18.06 -4.44
C THR A 141 -5.86 -18.92 -5.39
N SER A 142 -5.21 -18.30 -6.38
CA SER A 142 -4.37 -19.00 -7.35
C SER A 142 -3.04 -19.47 -6.75
N ALA A 143 -2.32 -20.31 -7.50
CA ALA A 143 -0.98 -20.75 -7.11
C ALA A 143 0.01 -19.59 -6.95
N GLU A 144 -0.16 -18.52 -7.74
CA GLU A 144 0.71 -17.34 -7.74
C GLU A 144 0.34 -16.36 -6.62
N GLY A 145 -0.96 -16.13 -6.41
CA GLY A 145 -1.44 -15.10 -5.50
C GLY A 145 -1.58 -15.51 -4.04
N LYS A 146 -1.69 -16.82 -3.74
CA LYS A 146 -1.91 -17.32 -2.36
C LYS A 146 -0.79 -16.97 -1.36
N HIS A 147 0.37 -16.57 -1.85
CA HIS A 147 1.53 -16.22 -1.02
C HIS A 147 1.45 -14.79 -0.46
N TYR A 148 0.56 -13.95 -0.98
CA TYR A 148 0.41 -12.56 -0.56
C TYR A 148 -0.56 -12.36 0.60
N VAL A 149 -1.37 -13.38 0.90
CA VAL A 149 -2.31 -13.39 2.02
C VAL A 149 -1.80 -14.33 3.11
N PRO A 150 -2.15 -14.08 4.38
CA PRO A 150 -1.89 -15.05 5.43
C PRO A 150 -2.54 -16.39 5.06
N ALA A 151 -1.83 -17.48 5.34
CA ALA A 151 -2.44 -18.79 5.29
C ALA A 151 -3.68 -18.76 6.19
N PRO A 152 -4.79 -19.41 5.81
CA PRO A 152 -5.91 -19.62 6.72
C PRO A 152 -5.33 -20.16 8.03
N ASP A 153 -5.79 -19.64 9.18
CA ASP A 153 -5.38 -20.17 10.48
C ASP A 153 -5.64 -21.68 10.48
N ASN A 154 -4.56 -22.44 10.25
CA ASN A 154 -4.57 -23.88 10.34
C ASN A 154 -4.67 -24.22 11.82
N SER A 155 -5.88 -24.14 12.37
CA SER A 155 -6.27 -24.77 13.64
C SER A 155 -6.24 -26.30 13.57
N GLY A 156 -5.55 -26.89 12.58
CA GLY A 156 -5.48 -28.31 12.35
C GLY A 156 -4.26 -28.70 11.52
N SER A 157 -3.07 -28.63 12.11
CA SER A 157 -2.04 -29.66 11.87
C SER A 157 -0.96 -29.53 12.93
N GLY A 158 -0.90 -30.51 13.83
CA GLY A 158 0.06 -30.62 14.93
C GLY A 158 1.50 -30.84 14.47
N ALA A 159 2.07 -29.87 13.76
CA ALA A 159 3.49 -29.80 13.51
C ALA A 159 4.15 -28.92 14.57
N THR A 160 4.44 -29.51 15.73
CA THR A 160 5.37 -28.96 16.73
C THR A 160 6.80 -29.03 16.17
N GLY A 161 7.14 -28.06 15.34
CA GLY A 161 8.49 -27.81 14.84
C GLY A 161 9.21 -26.75 15.66
N ALA A 162 9.95 -27.21 16.66
CA ALA A 162 11.06 -26.60 17.42
C ALA A 162 11.28 -25.08 17.43
N THR A 163 11.56 -24.62 18.66
CA THR A 163 12.34 -23.43 19.05
C THR A 163 11.55 -22.16 19.38
N GLY A 164 10.76 -22.26 20.45
CA GLY A 164 10.44 -21.11 21.28
C GLY A 164 10.27 -21.62 22.70
N ARG A 165 11.13 -21.19 23.63
CA ARG A 165 10.89 -21.31 25.08
C ARG A 165 9.51 -20.70 25.36
N THR A 166 8.48 -21.52 25.36
CA THR A 166 7.17 -21.14 25.86
C THR A 166 7.29 -21.32 27.36
N GLY A 167 7.57 -20.23 28.07
CA GLY A 167 7.32 -20.21 29.51
C GLY A 167 5.87 -20.61 29.71
N SER A 168 5.64 -21.55 30.61
CA SER A 168 4.33 -22.05 30.93
C SER A 168 3.44 -20.90 31.42
N ASN A 169 2.20 -20.85 30.91
CA ASN A 169 1.22 -19.84 31.27
C ASN A 169 0.58 -20.09 32.65
N PHE A 170 1.18 -20.93 33.50
CA PHE A 170 0.66 -21.22 34.84
C PHE A 170 1.01 -20.08 35.80
N THR A 171 0.05 -19.18 36.02
CA THR A 171 0.16 -18.11 37.03
C THR A 171 -0.30 -18.56 38.42
N LYS A 172 -1.09 -19.64 38.49
CA LYS A 172 -1.63 -20.26 39.71
C LYS A 172 -1.62 -21.80 39.59
N PRO A 173 -1.75 -22.54 40.72
CA PRO A 173 -1.89 -24.00 40.68
C PRO A 173 -3.10 -24.43 39.83
N PRO A 174 -3.03 -25.60 39.16
CA PRO A 174 -4.15 -26.17 38.42
C PRO A 174 -5.38 -26.43 39.32
N GLU A 175 -6.56 -26.00 38.88
CA GLU A 175 -7.82 -26.17 39.60
C GLU A 175 -8.80 -27.09 38.84
N THR A 176 -8.66 -27.23 37.50
CA THR A 176 -9.50 -28.13 36.68
C THR A 176 -8.75 -29.36 36.19
N ALA A 177 -9.50 -30.39 35.78
CA ALA A 177 -8.93 -31.62 35.24
C ALA A 177 -8.07 -31.39 33.99
N GLU A 178 -8.47 -30.46 33.13
CA GLU A 178 -7.75 -30.08 31.91
C GLU A 178 -6.44 -29.34 32.23
N GLU A 179 -6.45 -28.49 33.26
CA GLU A 179 -5.25 -27.80 33.74
C GLU A 179 -4.25 -28.79 34.36
N TRP A 180 -4.75 -29.79 35.10
CA TRP A 180 -3.92 -30.87 35.64
C TRP A 180 -3.29 -31.72 34.55
N GLN A 181 -4.01 -32.04 33.47
CA GLN A 181 -3.44 -32.75 32.33
C GLN A 181 -2.30 -31.97 31.66
N ARG A 182 -2.47 -30.66 31.51
CA ARG A 182 -1.43 -29.77 30.97
C ARG A 182 -0.23 -29.66 31.91
N PHE A 183 -0.46 -29.59 33.22
CA PHE A 183 0.61 -29.57 34.21
C PHE A 183 1.40 -30.88 34.22
N MET A 184 0.72 -32.03 34.12
CA MET A 184 1.38 -33.33 34.00
C MET A 184 2.17 -33.49 32.69
N GLN A 185 1.74 -32.84 31.61
CA GLN A 185 2.54 -32.78 30.39
C GLN A 185 3.80 -31.91 30.57
N LEU A 186 3.69 -30.80 31.32
CA LEU A 186 4.82 -29.96 31.69
C LEU A 186 5.81 -30.70 32.59
N THR A 187 5.35 -31.54 33.52
CA THR A 187 6.25 -32.32 34.40
C THR A 187 7.15 -33.28 33.60
N VAL A 188 6.63 -33.84 32.51
CA VAL A 188 7.39 -34.72 31.60
C VAL A 188 8.26 -33.94 30.62
N THR A 189 7.77 -32.82 30.09
CA THR A 189 8.45 -32.07 29.01
C THR A 189 9.45 -31.04 29.54
N ASN A 190 9.24 -30.48 30.74
CA ASN A 190 10.12 -29.51 31.38
C ASN A 190 10.09 -29.62 32.93
N PRO A 191 10.82 -30.61 33.51
CA PRO A 191 10.87 -30.84 34.95
C PRO A 191 11.42 -29.65 35.75
N ALA A 192 12.40 -28.91 35.19
CA ALA A 192 13.02 -27.77 35.86
C ALA A 192 12.02 -26.62 36.08
N GLU A 193 11.16 -26.37 35.09
CA GLU A 193 10.11 -25.36 35.20
C GLU A 193 9.00 -25.79 36.16
N THR A 194 8.64 -27.07 36.15
CA THR A 194 7.70 -27.64 37.13
C THR A 194 8.17 -27.42 38.56
N ASN A 195 9.45 -27.69 38.84
CA ASN A 195 10.06 -27.44 40.14
C ASN A 195 10.04 -25.95 40.53
N SER A 196 10.27 -25.06 39.55
CA SER A 196 10.18 -23.60 39.79
C SER A 196 8.75 -23.13 40.09
N LEU A 197 7.73 -23.73 39.46
CA LEU A 197 6.33 -23.42 39.75
C LEU A 197 5.89 -23.96 41.11
N ALA A 198 6.30 -25.18 41.44
CA ALA A 198 6.07 -25.80 42.75
C ALA A 198 6.65 -24.92 43.89
N ASP A 199 7.88 -24.43 43.72
CA ASP A 199 8.52 -23.50 44.66
C ASP A 199 7.76 -22.16 44.74
N LYS A 200 7.32 -21.61 43.59
CA LYS A 200 6.55 -20.35 43.52
C LYS A 200 5.18 -20.46 44.21
N TRP A 201 4.53 -21.61 44.13
CA TRP A 201 3.24 -21.85 44.78
C TRP A 201 3.37 -22.34 46.22
N SER A 202 4.60 -22.53 46.72
CA SER A 202 4.85 -23.13 48.04
C SER A 202 4.23 -24.53 48.18
N MET A 203 4.24 -25.31 47.10
CA MET A 203 3.67 -26.66 46.99
C MET A 203 4.77 -27.68 46.66
N PRO A 204 5.64 -28.02 47.62
CA PRO A 204 6.81 -28.88 47.39
C PRO A 204 6.45 -30.31 46.95
N GLU A 205 5.23 -30.76 47.19
CA GLU A 205 4.69 -32.04 46.74
C GLU A 205 4.52 -32.16 45.23
N LEU A 206 4.52 -31.02 44.51
CA LEU A 206 4.40 -30.99 43.04
C LEU A 206 5.74 -31.03 42.32
N ARG A 207 6.85 -31.15 43.07
CA ARG A 207 8.19 -31.32 42.49
C ARG A 207 8.34 -32.69 41.84
N VAL A 208 9.15 -32.74 40.80
CA VAL A 208 9.48 -33.94 40.02
C VAL A 208 10.97 -34.04 39.73
#